data_AF-A0A7X0RHC4-F1
#
_entry.id   AF-A0A7X0RHC4-F1
#
_cell.length_a   1.000
_cell.length_b   1.000
_cell.length_c   1.000
_cell.angle_alpha   90.00
_cell.angle_beta   90.00
_cell.angle_gamma   90.00
#
_symmetry.space_group_name_H-M   'P 1'
#
loop_
_entity.id
_entity.type
_entity.pdbx_description
1 polymer ?
#
loop_
_entity_poly.entity_id
_entity_poly.type
_entity_poly.pdbx_seq_one_letter_code
_entity_poly.pdbx_strand_id
1 'polypeptide(L)'
;MRKILVTTSILALASAGTIGLTSPGAGAASAPGAAARTQPTEFALQTSGFGTRVRGGQVPAGSGSSAYQVIGCTNLAGKTRDNVVTSETLPGIGTASQVATKVWTQKKKGVTSSMSRNTIARIDLAETPMGTLSIEGIKSVSRAFHDDSGFHATTSTSVGTITLTPTAGPPQELDAPTPGQPLDVPGVATITVGRTGTTSDAHGARAHADVIYIESAATGSRARIAKTDASIADGIVTGIFGGYSAALQATGLQGNVTNGRTPYSPIPCQGTDGKVRVRALASVDLGGQAVVGAVENRQMGKQNASRATGFEQSRVASIDLGDGQLVVEGIKGRVEVTRSGDNLGQLKRKAIGTIGSITANGQAMEFPDTDVLEIPGVARLERNLVKKVHAGIRITALEITLLDGSGAVIDLGRAQLRIKRPGL
;
A
#
# COMPACT_ATOMS: atom_id res chain seq x y z
N MET A 1 -19.15 -15.76 79.54
CA MET A 1 -20.30 -16.70 79.37
C MET A 1 -20.09 -17.54 78.12
N ARG A 2 -20.49 -18.83 78.12
CA ARG A 2 -20.99 -19.69 77.00
C ARG A 2 -20.49 -19.43 75.55
N LYS A 3 -20.09 -20.38 74.70
CA LYS A 3 -19.88 -21.87 74.66
C LYS A 3 -18.95 -22.13 73.46
N ILE A 4 -17.89 -22.94 73.50
CA ILE A 4 -17.81 -24.40 73.22
C ILE A 4 -18.69 -24.93 72.07
N LEU A 5 -18.06 -25.42 70.98
CA LEU A 5 -18.17 -26.76 70.32
C LEU A 5 -17.47 -26.65 68.91
N VAL A 6 -16.56 -27.52 68.44
CA VAL A 6 -16.60 -28.99 68.22
C VAL A 6 -17.66 -29.30 67.13
N THR A 7 -17.48 -29.97 65.99
CA THR A 7 -16.99 -31.35 65.61
C THR A 7 -17.03 -31.38 64.05
N THR A 8 -16.37 -32.20 63.22
CA THR A 8 -15.37 -33.30 63.34
C THR A 8 -14.65 -33.49 61.99
N SER A 9 -13.57 -34.29 61.95
CA SER A 9 -13.17 -35.09 60.76
C SER A 9 -13.63 -36.55 60.95
N ILE A 10 -13.92 -37.29 59.87
CA ILE A 10 -13.88 -38.78 59.69
C ILE A 10 -14.16 -39.00 58.19
N LEU A 11 -13.35 -39.63 57.33
CA LEU A 11 -12.50 -40.83 57.34
C LEU A 11 -13.21 -42.09 56.78
N ALA A 12 -12.70 -42.54 55.63
CA ALA A 12 -12.50 -43.92 55.18
C ALA A 12 -13.62 -44.81 54.56
N LEU A 13 -13.16 -45.46 53.46
CA LEU A 13 -13.30 -46.87 53.05
C LEU A 13 -14.34 -47.33 52.00
N ALA A 14 -13.74 -47.74 50.86
CA ALA A 14 -13.87 -49.06 50.21
C ALA A 14 -14.85 -49.31 49.03
N SER A 15 -14.22 -49.86 47.97
CA SER A 15 -14.70 -50.89 47.02
C SER A 15 -15.99 -50.70 46.21
N ALA A 16 -15.85 -50.60 44.88
CA ALA A 16 -16.10 -51.72 43.95
C ALA A 16 -15.71 -51.32 42.51
N GLY A 17 -15.24 -52.28 41.71
CA GLY A 17 -14.83 -52.01 40.32
C GLY A 17 -16.01 -51.93 39.35
N THR A 18 -15.90 -51.08 38.34
CA THR A 18 -16.69 -51.19 37.10
C THR A 18 -15.76 -51.13 35.90
N ILE A 19 -15.80 -52.19 35.09
CA ILE A 19 -15.13 -52.26 33.79
C ILE A 19 -15.98 -51.42 32.83
N GLY A 20 -15.40 -50.36 32.26
CA GLY A 20 -16.16 -49.36 31.50
C GLY A 20 -15.35 -48.69 30.39
N LEU A 21 -15.31 -49.35 29.23
CA LEU A 21 -15.13 -48.78 27.89
C LEU A 21 -14.15 -47.60 27.74
N THR A 22 -12.93 -47.92 27.27
CA THR A 22 -12.00 -46.95 26.68
C THR A 22 -12.63 -46.32 25.43
N SER A 23 -13.32 -45.18 25.60
CA SER A 23 -13.60 -44.29 24.48
C SER A 23 -12.26 -43.72 23.98
N PRO A 24 -11.95 -43.77 22.68
CA PRO A 24 -10.74 -43.12 22.17
C PRO A 24 -10.81 -41.64 22.50
N GLY A 25 -9.81 -41.15 23.24
CA GLY A 25 -9.79 -39.77 23.72
C GLY A 25 -9.93 -38.81 22.56
N ALA A 26 -11.05 -38.08 22.52
CA ALA A 26 -11.24 -37.01 21.56
C ALA A 26 -10.06 -36.05 21.69
N GLY A 27 -9.21 -36.01 20.67
CA GLY A 27 -7.98 -35.22 20.69
C GLY A 27 -8.33 -33.80 21.08
N ALA A 28 -7.70 -33.30 22.15
CA ALA A 28 -8.00 -31.98 22.68
C ALA A 28 -7.75 -30.94 21.60
N ALA A 29 -8.82 -30.49 20.94
CA ALA A 29 -8.76 -29.54 19.87
C ALA A 29 -8.11 -28.27 20.43
N SER A 30 -6.91 -27.97 19.95
CA SER A 30 -6.09 -26.85 20.41
C SER A 30 -6.94 -25.58 20.37
N ALA A 31 -7.35 -25.09 21.54
CA ALA A 31 -8.21 -23.92 21.63
C ALA A 31 -7.56 -22.78 20.82
N PRO A 32 -8.29 -22.15 19.88
CA PRO A 32 -7.69 -21.15 19.00
C PRO A 32 -7.07 -20.05 19.85
N GLY A 33 -5.75 -19.90 19.72
CA GLY A 33 -4.95 -19.06 20.61
C GLY A 33 -5.52 -17.65 20.66
N ALA A 34 -5.81 -17.18 21.88
CA ALA A 34 -6.49 -15.90 22.10
C ALA A 34 -5.79 -14.78 21.32
N ALA A 35 -6.53 -14.14 20.42
CA ALA A 35 -6.01 -13.06 19.59
C ALA A 35 -5.37 -11.98 20.49
N ALA A 36 -4.10 -11.69 20.25
CA ALA A 36 -3.33 -10.79 21.10
C ALA A 36 -4.05 -9.44 21.21
N ARG A 37 -4.48 -9.09 22.44
CA ARG A 37 -5.21 -7.84 22.70
C ARG A 37 -4.39 -6.67 22.19
N THR A 38 -4.98 -5.85 21.32
CA THR A 38 -4.31 -4.65 20.81
C THR A 38 -4.08 -3.65 21.92
N GLN A 39 -2.88 -3.10 22.01
CA GLN A 39 -2.48 -2.17 23.06
C GLN A 39 -2.26 -0.77 22.47
N PRO A 40 -2.78 0.31 23.10
CA PRO A 40 -2.47 1.68 22.71
C PRO A 40 -0.99 2.02 22.90
N THR A 41 -0.49 2.89 22.03
CA THR A 41 0.87 3.45 22.07
C THR A 41 0.83 4.94 21.78
N GLU A 42 1.81 5.69 22.29
CA GLU A 42 2.05 7.08 21.88
C GLU A 42 2.50 7.19 20.41
N PHE A 43 3.15 6.14 19.90
CA PHE A 43 3.72 6.11 18.57
C PHE A 43 2.70 5.95 17.45
N ALA A 44 2.92 6.69 16.36
CA ALA A 44 2.38 6.41 15.04
C ALA A 44 3.04 5.17 14.44
N LEU A 45 2.24 4.21 14.01
CA LEU A 45 2.69 2.98 13.38
C LEU A 45 2.06 2.84 11.99
N GLN A 46 2.88 2.55 10.98
CA GLN A 46 2.46 2.22 9.62
C GLN A 46 3.40 1.17 9.02
N THR A 47 2.84 0.23 8.25
CA THR A 47 3.59 -0.84 7.57
C THR A 47 2.84 -1.33 6.34
N SER A 48 3.56 -1.69 5.29
CA SER A 48 3.02 -2.24 4.04
C SER A 48 3.97 -3.25 3.40
N GLY A 49 3.45 -4.09 2.51
CA GLY A 49 4.26 -4.93 1.63
C GLY A 49 3.46 -5.51 0.47
N PHE A 50 4.17 -6.00 -0.54
CA PHE A 50 3.64 -6.82 -1.63
C PHE A 50 4.71 -7.77 -2.18
N GLY A 51 4.28 -8.86 -2.81
CA GLY A 51 5.19 -9.80 -3.47
C GLY A 51 5.73 -9.26 -4.78
N THR A 52 4.85 -8.95 -5.72
CA THR A 52 5.22 -8.58 -7.08
C THR A 52 4.41 -7.35 -7.51
N ARG A 53 4.95 -6.64 -8.50
CA ARG A 53 4.23 -5.67 -9.33
C ARG A 53 5.00 -5.52 -10.63
N VAL A 54 4.33 -5.76 -11.76
CA VAL A 54 4.89 -5.58 -13.10
C VAL A 54 4.46 -4.23 -13.69
N ARG A 55 5.31 -3.63 -14.52
CA ARG A 55 5.03 -2.42 -15.32
C ARG A 55 5.76 -2.49 -16.67
N GLY A 56 5.15 -1.91 -17.70
CA GLY A 56 5.72 -1.83 -19.04
C GLY A 56 5.63 -3.16 -19.80
N GLY A 57 6.17 -3.14 -21.02
CA GLY A 57 6.20 -4.27 -21.94
C GLY A 57 4.97 -4.40 -22.84
N GLN A 58 4.90 -5.49 -23.60
CA GLN A 58 3.75 -5.81 -24.44
C GLN A 58 2.48 -6.07 -23.61
N VAL A 59 1.32 -5.86 -24.24
CA VAL A 59 0.00 -5.92 -23.61
C VAL A 59 -0.25 -7.30 -22.97
N PRO A 60 -0.61 -7.42 -21.66
CA PRO A 60 -0.85 -6.35 -20.69
C PRO A 60 0.41 -5.73 -20.05
N ALA A 61 0.58 -4.41 -20.17
CA ALA A 61 1.74 -3.65 -19.68
C ALA A 61 1.79 -3.41 -18.15
N GLY A 62 1.22 -4.29 -17.32
CA GLY A 62 1.39 -4.22 -15.87
C GLY A 62 0.45 -5.09 -15.03
N SER A 63 0.77 -5.20 -13.74
CA SER A 63 -0.03 -5.95 -12.75
C SER A 63 -0.37 -5.15 -11.48
N GLY A 64 -1.33 -5.69 -10.73
CA GLY A 64 -1.62 -5.28 -9.36
C GLY A 64 -0.41 -5.46 -8.42
N SER A 65 -0.59 -5.13 -7.14
CA SER A 65 0.37 -5.56 -6.13
C SER A 65 -0.09 -6.88 -5.52
N SER A 66 0.69 -7.93 -5.73
CA SER A 66 0.34 -9.27 -5.27
C SER A 66 0.55 -9.47 -3.78
N ALA A 67 -0.27 -10.33 -3.19
CA ALA A 67 -0.36 -10.53 -1.75
C ALA A 67 -0.34 -9.21 -0.94
N TYR A 68 -0.88 -8.10 -1.48
CA TYR A 68 -0.70 -6.78 -0.88
C TYR A 68 -1.33 -6.73 0.51
N GLN A 69 -0.56 -6.25 1.49
CA GLN A 69 -1.07 -5.96 2.82
C GLN A 69 -0.56 -4.63 3.36
N VAL A 70 -1.37 -4.03 4.22
CA VAL A 70 -1.10 -2.73 4.83
C VAL A 70 -1.79 -2.57 6.17
N ILE A 71 -1.04 -2.09 7.17
CA ILE A 71 -1.55 -1.40 8.34
C ILE A 71 -1.26 0.08 8.11
N GLY A 72 -2.27 0.81 7.63
CA GLY A 72 -2.18 2.27 7.52
C GLY A 72 -2.29 2.91 8.91
N CYS A 73 -1.74 4.12 9.05
CA CYS A 73 -1.62 4.91 10.28
C CYS A 73 -2.55 4.48 11.44
N THR A 74 -1.93 3.99 12.51
CA THR A 74 -2.57 3.52 13.74
C THR A 74 -1.63 3.79 14.92
N ASN A 75 -2.15 3.88 16.14
CA ASN A 75 -1.36 3.96 17.37
C ASN A 75 -1.59 2.72 18.27
N LEU A 76 -1.74 1.57 17.61
CA LEU A 76 -2.15 0.31 18.25
C LEU A 76 -1.12 -0.76 17.90
N ALA A 77 -0.42 -1.24 18.92
CA ALA A 77 0.36 -2.47 18.89
C ALA A 77 -0.57 -3.70 18.90
N GLY A 78 -0.08 -4.85 18.44
CA GLY A 78 -0.82 -6.12 18.39
C GLY A 78 -1.67 -6.33 17.14
N LYS A 79 -1.68 -5.41 16.17
CA LYS A 79 -2.38 -5.64 14.89
C LYS A 79 -1.51 -6.53 14.02
N THR A 80 -2.10 -7.57 13.43
CA THR A 80 -1.47 -8.42 12.41
C THR A 80 -2.39 -8.51 11.20
N ARG A 81 -1.80 -8.54 10.01
CA ARG A 81 -2.47 -8.88 8.75
C ARG A 81 -1.53 -9.68 7.88
N ASP A 82 -2.09 -10.64 7.16
CA ASP A 82 -1.39 -11.46 6.20
C ASP A 82 -2.24 -11.64 4.94
N ASN A 83 -1.57 -12.00 3.84
CA ASN A 83 -2.18 -12.37 2.59
C ASN A 83 -1.23 -13.36 1.91
N VAL A 84 -1.79 -14.41 1.33
CA VAL A 84 -1.05 -15.48 0.65
C VAL A 84 -1.71 -15.70 -0.70
N VAL A 85 -0.90 -15.69 -1.76
CA VAL A 85 -1.31 -15.99 -3.13
C VAL A 85 -0.50 -17.21 -3.58
N THR A 86 -1.21 -18.32 -3.80
CA THR A 86 -0.60 -19.63 -4.11
C THR A 86 0.18 -19.61 -5.42
N SER A 87 -0.38 -18.95 -6.44
CA SER A 87 0.26 -18.71 -7.74
C SER A 87 -0.31 -17.44 -8.36
N GLU A 88 0.51 -16.67 -9.08
CA GLU A 88 0.14 -15.47 -9.81
C GLU A 88 0.93 -15.34 -11.11
N THR A 89 0.24 -15.14 -12.22
CA THR A 89 0.88 -14.77 -13.50
C THR A 89 1.38 -13.33 -13.46
N LEU A 90 2.65 -13.15 -13.80
CA LEU A 90 3.33 -11.88 -13.97
C LEU A 90 3.35 -11.52 -15.47
N PRO A 91 2.53 -10.56 -15.95
CA PRO A 91 2.42 -10.26 -17.38
C PRO A 91 3.76 -9.96 -18.05
N GLY A 92 4.08 -10.69 -19.12
CA GLY A 92 5.35 -10.57 -19.85
C GLY A 92 6.61 -10.95 -19.06
N ILE A 93 6.48 -11.52 -17.85
CA ILE A 93 7.61 -11.94 -17.00
C ILE A 93 7.59 -13.46 -16.77
N GLY A 94 6.44 -14.04 -16.37
CA GLY A 94 6.35 -15.44 -15.96
C GLY A 94 5.30 -15.69 -14.88
N THR A 95 5.61 -16.50 -13.87
CA THR A 95 4.70 -16.87 -12.75
C THR A 95 5.42 -16.81 -11.40
N ALA A 96 4.77 -16.27 -10.38
CA ALA A 96 5.25 -16.29 -8.99
C ALA A 96 4.41 -17.25 -8.13
N SER A 97 5.07 -18.04 -7.29
CA SER A 97 4.46 -19.10 -6.49
C SER A 97 4.68 -18.92 -4.98
N GLN A 98 3.65 -19.22 -4.19
CA GLN A 98 3.61 -19.08 -2.73
C GLN A 98 4.05 -17.68 -2.25
N VAL A 99 3.42 -16.65 -2.81
CA VAL A 99 3.67 -15.25 -2.48
C VAL A 99 2.93 -14.92 -1.18
N ALA A 100 3.66 -14.64 -0.10
CA ALA A 100 3.08 -14.30 1.20
C ALA A 100 3.60 -12.96 1.73
N THR A 101 2.70 -12.06 2.11
CA THR A 101 3.03 -10.83 2.84
C THR A 101 2.44 -10.89 4.24
N LYS A 102 3.22 -10.55 5.26
CA LYS A 102 2.76 -10.37 6.64
C LYS A 102 3.20 -9.01 7.16
N VAL A 103 2.26 -8.21 7.65
CA VAL A 103 2.50 -6.92 8.29
C VAL A 103 1.93 -6.92 9.70
N TRP A 104 2.66 -6.40 10.66
CA TRP A 104 2.20 -6.35 12.05
C TRP A 104 2.79 -5.19 12.86
N THR A 105 2.13 -4.89 13.96
CA THR A 105 2.60 -3.98 15.00
C THR A 105 2.75 -4.75 16.31
N GLN A 106 3.74 -4.42 17.12
CA GLN A 106 4.03 -5.15 18.37
C GLN A 106 4.66 -4.24 19.42
N LYS A 107 4.22 -4.38 20.68
CA LYS A 107 4.90 -3.87 21.87
C LYS A 107 5.32 -5.08 22.71
N LYS A 108 6.62 -5.21 23.02
CA LYS A 108 7.17 -6.35 23.78
C LYS A 108 8.47 -5.92 24.47
N LYS A 109 8.55 -6.10 25.80
CA LYS A 109 9.72 -5.73 26.64
C LYS A 109 10.21 -4.30 26.36
N GLY A 110 9.38 -3.28 26.60
CA GLY A 110 9.67 -1.88 26.30
C GLY A 110 9.51 -1.53 24.80
N VAL A 111 10.09 -2.34 23.92
CA VAL A 111 10.18 -2.06 22.48
C VAL A 111 8.81 -2.02 21.79
N THR A 112 8.49 -0.89 21.15
CA THR A 112 7.34 -0.75 20.24
C THR A 112 7.84 -0.80 18.80
N SER A 113 7.14 -1.53 17.92
CA SER A 113 7.60 -1.77 16.55
C SER A 113 6.48 -1.89 15.52
N SER A 114 6.78 -1.46 14.31
CA SER A 114 6.04 -1.71 13.07
C SER A 114 6.91 -2.62 12.18
N MET A 115 6.31 -3.66 11.60
CA MET A 115 7.03 -4.71 10.90
C MET A 115 6.31 -5.13 9.62
N SER A 116 7.10 -5.41 8.58
CA SER A 116 6.66 -5.96 7.31
C SER A 116 7.60 -7.09 6.92
N ARG A 117 7.04 -8.17 6.40
CA ARG A 117 7.75 -9.30 5.80
C ARG A 117 7.06 -9.68 4.51
N ASN A 118 7.84 -9.94 3.47
CA ASN A 118 7.38 -10.66 2.29
C ASN A 118 8.27 -11.89 2.06
N THR A 119 7.67 -12.96 1.54
CA THR A 119 8.35 -14.18 1.10
C THR A 119 7.71 -14.67 -0.19
N ILE A 120 8.51 -15.15 -1.13
CA ILE A 120 8.07 -15.83 -2.36
C ILE A 120 8.89 -17.10 -2.46
N ALA A 121 8.25 -18.25 -2.60
CA ALA A 121 9.00 -19.52 -2.67
C ALA A 121 9.77 -19.62 -3.98
N ARG A 122 9.13 -19.25 -5.10
CA ARG A 122 9.67 -19.39 -6.45
C ARG A 122 9.09 -18.35 -7.41
N ILE A 123 9.89 -17.85 -8.33
CA ILE A 123 9.46 -17.14 -9.54
C ILE A 123 10.04 -17.86 -10.74
N ASP A 124 9.18 -18.39 -11.60
CA ASP A 124 9.55 -18.94 -12.89
C ASP A 124 9.36 -17.86 -13.94
N LEU A 125 10.42 -17.49 -14.65
CA LEU A 125 10.30 -16.63 -15.83
C LEU A 125 9.71 -17.42 -17.00
N ALA A 126 9.03 -16.72 -17.90
CA ALA A 126 8.47 -17.30 -19.11
C ALA A 126 9.56 -18.01 -19.93
N GLU A 127 9.20 -19.16 -20.49
CA GLU A 127 10.08 -19.94 -21.35
C GLU A 127 10.51 -19.12 -22.58
N THR A 128 11.80 -19.13 -22.86
CA THR A 128 12.40 -18.46 -24.02
C THR A 128 13.12 -19.51 -24.89
N PRO A 129 13.54 -19.19 -26.12
CA PRO A 129 14.37 -20.08 -26.92
C PRO A 129 15.68 -20.50 -26.24
N MET A 130 16.15 -19.76 -25.22
CA MET A 130 17.35 -20.06 -24.43
C MET A 130 17.07 -20.90 -23.17
N GLY A 131 15.80 -21.16 -22.85
CA GLY A 131 15.36 -21.97 -21.71
C GLY A 131 14.48 -21.22 -20.71
N THR A 132 14.40 -21.76 -19.49
CA THR A 132 13.64 -21.19 -18.35
C THR A 132 14.55 -20.78 -17.21
N LEU A 133 14.23 -19.66 -16.55
CA LEU A 133 14.97 -19.14 -15.39
C LEU A 133 14.07 -19.19 -14.15
N SER A 134 14.50 -19.88 -13.11
CA SER A 134 13.84 -19.94 -11.79
C SER A 134 14.62 -19.13 -10.76
N ILE A 135 13.90 -18.45 -9.86
CA ILE A 135 14.46 -17.73 -8.71
C ILE A 135 13.73 -18.20 -7.45
N GLU A 136 14.44 -18.78 -6.49
CA GLU A 136 13.85 -19.38 -5.30
C GLU A 136 14.23 -18.65 -3.99
N GLY A 137 13.47 -18.91 -2.92
CA GLY A 137 13.84 -18.47 -1.56
C GLY A 137 13.85 -16.94 -1.32
N ILE A 138 13.06 -16.19 -2.08
CA ILE A 138 13.05 -14.72 -2.03
C ILE A 138 12.37 -14.23 -0.74
N LYS A 139 13.00 -13.32 -0.02
CA LYS A 139 12.50 -12.80 1.26
C LYS A 139 12.95 -11.38 1.54
N SER A 140 12.06 -10.56 2.07
CA SER A 140 12.37 -9.25 2.64
C SER A 140 11.72 -9.05 4.00
N VAL A 141 12.39 -8.26 4.83
CA VAL A 141 11.90 -7.79 6.13
C VAL A 141 12.25 -6.31 6.27
N SER A 142 11.29 -5.51 6.74
CA SER A 142 11.52 -4.14 7.20
C SER A 142 10.92 -3.99 8.59
N ARG A 143 11.70 -3.44 9.52
CA ARG A 143 11.30 -3.16 10.91
C ARG A 143 11.66 -1.72 11.25
N ALA A 144 10.71 -0.97 11.78
CA ALA A 144 10.95 0.32 12.40
C ALA A 144 10.45 0.24 13.84
N PHE A 145 11.26 0.65 14.81
CA PHE A 145 10.99 0.45 16.22
C PHE A 145 11.51 1.60 17.09
N HIS A 146 10.98 1.67 18.30
CA HIS A 146 11.45 2.55 19.37
C HIS A 146 11.70 1.69 20.62
N ASP A 147 12.85 1.90 21.25
CA ASP A 147 13.24 1.33 22.54
C ASP A 147 13.83 2.41 23.46
N ASP A 148 14.42 2.01 24.59
CA ASP A 148 14.91 2.96 25.61
C ASP A 148 16.08 3.84 25.11
N SER A 149 16.69 3.51 23.96
CA SER A 149 17.73 4.30 23.29
C SER A 149 17.21 5.16 22.13
N GLY A 150 15.90 5.13 21.84
CA GLY A 150 15.25 5.95 20.83
C GLY A 150 14.77 5.18 19.60
N PHE A 151 14.75 5.85 18.45
CA PHE A 151 14.20 5.35 17.19
C PHE A 151 15.21 4.61 16.32
N HIS A 152 14.82 3.44 15.82
CA HIS A 152 15.68 2.54 15.05
C HIS A 152 14.96 1.93 13.84
N ALA A 153 15.71 1.66 12.77
CA ALA A 153 15.21 0.99 11.57
C ALA A 153 16.18 -0.10 11.11
N THR A 154 15.65 -1.27 10.74
CA THR A 154 16.43 -2.36 10.15
C THR A 154 15.71 -2.98 8.94
N THR A 155 16.52 -3.44 7.99
CA THR A 155 16.09 -4.12 6.77
C THR A 155 16.91 -5.39 6.58
N SER A 156 16.29 -6.44 6.03
CA SER A 156 16.98 -7.67 5.64
C SER A 156 16.34 -8.19 4.36
N THR A 157 17.17 -8.60 3.40
CA THR A 157 16.77 -9.14 2.10
C THR A 157 17.60 -10.37 1.80
N SER A 158 17.00 -11.39 1.20
CA SER A 158 17.70 -12.56 0.66
C SER A 158 17.03 -13.07 -0.60
N VAL A 159 17.85 -13.53 -1.54
CA VAL A 159 17.48 -14.47 -2.60
C VAL A 159 18.11 -15.81 -2.22
N GLY A 160 17.46 -16.92 -2.53
CA GLY A 160 18.06 -18.25 -2.47
C GLY A 160 18.81 -18.53 -3.77
N THR A 161 18.51 -19.67 -4.37
CA THR A 161 19.11 -20.11 -5.64
C THR A 161 18.46 -19.41 -6.84
N ILE A 162 19.28 -19.12 -7.86
CA ILE A 162 18.84 -18.76 -9.22
C ILE A 162 19.29 -19.89 -10.14
N THR A 163 18.37 -20.47 -10.93
CA THR A 163 18.66 -21.61 -11.81
C THR A 163 18.21 -21.32 -13.24
N LEU A 164 19.16 -21.35 -14.18
CA LEU A 164 18.88 -21.40 -15.61
C LEU A 164 18.78 -22.86 -16.05
N THR A 165 17.64 -23.26 -16.60
CA THR A 165 17.47 -24.55 -17.27
C THR A 165 17.49 -24.29 -18.78
N PRO A 166 18.63 -24.46 -19.47
CA PRO A 166 18.72 -24.19 -20.89
C PRO A 166 17.94 -25.21 -21.72
N THR A 167 17.48 -24.82 -22.92
CA THR A 167 16.77 -25.69 -23.87
C THR A 167 17.61 -26.90 -24.30
N ALA A 168 18.94 -26.79 -24.22
CA ALA A 168 19.88 -27.88 -24.41
C ALA A 168 21.02 -27.79 -23.36
N GLY A 169 21.17 -28.82 -22.53
CA GLY A 169 22.20 -28.91 -21.50
C GLY A 169 21.63 -29.15 -20.09
N PRO A 170 22.49 -29.36 -19.09
CA PRO A 170 22.08 -29.47 -17.69
C PRO A 170 21.67 -28.10 -17.11
N PRO A 171 20.82 -28.06 -16.06
CA PRO A 171 20.57 -26.83 -15.31
C PRO A 171 21.86 -26.23 -14.71
N GLN A 172 21.92 -24.91 -14.68
CA GLN A 172 23.04 -24.11 -14.17
C GLN A 172 22.56 -23.22 -13.02
N GLU A 173 23.24 -23.30 -11.87
CA GLU A 173 23.05 -22.34 -10.79
C GLU A 173 23.83 -21.05 -11.11
N LEU A 174 23.20 -19.90 -10.88
CA LEU A 174 23.74 -18.57 -11.15
C LEU A 174 23.89 -17.81 -9.84
N ASP A 175 24.99 -17.08 -9.69
CA ASP A 175 25.22 -16.23 -8.52
C ASP A 175 24.15 -15.13 -8.42
N ALA A 176 23.69 -14.87 -7.19
CA ALA A 176 22.76 -13.78 -6.93
C ALA A 176 23.41 -12.42 -7.27
N PRO A 177 22.67 -11.47 -7.90
CA PRO A 177 23.23 -10.19 -8.29
C PRO A 177 23.71 -9.38 -7.07
N THR A 178 24.72 -8.53 -7.28
CA THR A 178 25.27 -7.66 -6.22
C THR A 178 25.02 -6.18 -6.53
N PRO A 179 25.09 -5.27 -5.54
CA PRO A 179 24.90 -3.84 -5.78
C PRO A 179 25.94 -3.31 -6.79
N GLY A 180 25.47 -2.89 -7.97
CA GLY A 180 26.33 -2.42 -9.07
C GLY A 180 26.73 -3.48 -10.09
N GLN A 181 26.43 -4.77 -9.85
CA GLN A 181 26.63 -5.87 -10.81
C GLN A 181 25.29 -6.60 -11.05
N PRO A 182 24.54 -6.23 -12.10
CA PRO A 182 23.39 -6.99 -12.57
C PRO A 182 23.78 -8.42 -12.95
N LEU A 183 22.89 -9.38 -12.68
CA LEU A 183 22.93 -10.68 -13.32
C LEU A 183 22.18 -10.56 -14.64
N ASP A 184 22.89 -10.58 -15.76
CA ASP A 184 22.30 -10.58 -17.09
C ASP A 184 22.25 -12.01 -17.65
N VAL A 185 21.07 -12.46 -18.06
CA VAL A 185 20.84 -13.77 -18.67
C VAL A 185 20.41 -13.53 -20.13
N PRO A 186 21.33 -13.63 -21.10
CA PRO A 186 21.09 -13.22 -22.49
C PRO A 186 19.83 -13.86 -23.09
N GLY A 187 18.98 -13.02 -23.69
CA GLY A 187 17.71 -13.46 -24.29
C GLY A 187 16.60 -13.83 -23.30
N VAL A 188 16.86 -13.80 -21.98
CA VAL A 188 15.88 -14.11 -20.93
C VAL A 188 15.51 -12.85 -20.15
N ALA A 189 16.41 -12.35 -19.31
CA ALA A 189 16.17 -11.23 -18.42
C ALA A 189 17.45 -10.66 -17.79
N THR A 190 17.40 -9.38 -17.43
CA THR A 190 18.37 -8.75 -16.54
C THR A 190 17.78 -8.65 -15.13
N ILE A 191 18.51 -9.16 -14.13
CA ILE A 191 18.13 -9.12 -12.72
C ILE A 191 19.07 -8.18 -11.97
N THR A 192 18.50 -7.22 -11.24
CA THR A 192 19.26 -6.24 -10.44
C THR A 192 18.84 -6.29 -8.97
N VAL A 193 19.77 -5.98 -8.07
CA VAL A 193 19.47 -5.86 -6.64
C VAL A 193 18.45 -4.73 -6.40
N GLY A 194 17.50 -5.01 -5.51
CA GLY A 194 16.49 -4.05 -5.09
C GLY A 194 17.05 -2.89 -4.28
N ARG A 195 16.19 -1.96 -3.88
CA ARG A 195 16.58 -0.83 -3.02
C ARG A 195 16.22 -1.12 -1.58
N THR A 196 17.22 -1.09 -0.71
CA THR A 196 17.05 -1.09 0.75
C THR A 196 17.40 0.29 1.30
N GLY A 197 16.80 0.66 2.42
CA GLY A 197 17.18 1.89 3.10
C GLY A 197 16.48 2.08 4.44
N THR A 198 17.25 2.61 5.39
CA THR A 198 16.82 2.95 6.73
C THR A 198 17.08 4.43 6.99
N THR A 199 16.18 5.07 7.73
CA THR A 199 16.36 6.45 8.22
C THR A 199 15.78 6.53 9.62
N SER A 200 16.50 7.14 10.55
CA SER A 200 16.02 7.39 11.92
C SER A 200 16.51 8.75 12.42
N ASP A 201 15.66 9.42 13.18
CA ASP A 201 15.91 10.70 13.83
C ASP A 201 15.24 10.72 15.22
N ALA A 202 15.25 11.85 15.92
CA ALA A 202 14.68 11.98 17.26
C ALA A 202 13.14 11.82 17.32
N HIS A 203 12.44 11.81 16.17
CA HIS A 203 10.98 11.80 16.06
C HIS A 203 10.42 10.60 15.29
N GLY A 204 11.26 9.78 14.66
CA GLY A 204 10.82 8.56 14.03
C GLY A 204 11.90 7.72 13.37
N ALA A 205 11.47 6.56 12.89
CA ALA A 205 12.27 5.67 12.07
C ALA A 205 11.46 5.08 10.91
N ARG A 206 12.14 4.83 9.79
CA ARG A 206 11.59 4.22 8.59
C ARG A 206 12.56 3.19 8.03
N ALA A 207 12.03 2.04 7.66
CA ALA A 207 12.72 0.96 6.96
C ALA A 207 11.96 0.65 5.66
N HIS A 208 12.68 0.45 4.56
CA HIS A 208 12.10 -0.07 3.33
C HIS A 208 13.08 -1.01 2.62
N ALA A 209 12.54 -2.03 1.97
CA ALA A 209 13.31 -2.98 1.20
C ALA A 209 12.54 -3.43 -0.04
N ASP A 210 13.25 -3.60 -1.14
CA ASP A 210 12.90 -4.43 -2.30
C ASP A 210 14.03 -5.44 -2.47
N VAL A 211 13.75 -6.66 -2.90
CA VAL A 211 14.80 -7.70 -3.01
C VAL A 211 15.51 -7.63 -4.34
N ILE A 212 14.75 -7.68 -5.45
CA ILE A 212 15.26 -7.58 -6.82
C ILE A 212 14.30 -6.83 -7.73
N TYR A 213 14.82 -6.31 -8.83
CA TYR A 213 14.06 -5.96 -10.02
C TYR A 213 14.43 -6.93 -11.16
N ILE A 214 13.43 -7.36 -11.93
CA ILE A 214 13.59 -8.25 -13.08
C ILE A 214 13.09 -7.50 -14.31
N GLU A 215 13.90 -7.43 -15.36
CA GLU A 215 13.54 -6.87 -16.66
C GLU A 215 13.60 -7.97 -17.72
N SER A 216 12.46 -8.30 -18.34
CA SER A 216 12.39 -9.34 -19.38
C SER A 216 13.00 -8.83 -20.69
N ALA A 217 13.96 -9.57 -21.25
CA ALA A 217 14.53 -9.27 -22.55
C ALA A 217 13.52 -9.49 -23.70
N ALA A 218 12.60 -10.44 -23.53
CA ALA A 218 11.60 -10.80 -24.55
C ALA A 218 10.47 -9.77 -24.69
N THR A 219 10.08 -9.10 -23.59
CA THR A 219 8.90 -8.22 -23.57
C THR A 219 9.17 -6.78 -23.17
N GLY A 220 10.32 -6.47 -22.56
CA GLY A 220 10.60 -5.19 -21.92
C GLY A 220 9.81 -4.95 -20.61
N SER A 221 9.06 -5.94 -20.13
CA SER A 221 8.35 -5.85 -18.86
C SER A 221 9.32 -5.75 -17.68
N ARG A 222 9.00 -4.91 -16.68
CA ARG A 222 9.78 -4.70 -15.46
C ARG A 222 8.99 -5.10 -14.21
N ALA A 223 9.46 -6.08 -13.47
CA ALA A 223 8.88 -6.53 -12.20
C ALA A 223 9.68 -6.01 -10.99
N ARG A 224 8.98 -5.48 -9.98
CA ARG A 224 9.52 -5.15 -8.66
C ARG A 224 9.14 -6.24 -7.67
N ILE A 225 10.13 -6.85 -7.02
CA ILE A 225 9.95 -8.09 -6.25
C ILE A 225 10.20 -7.88 -4.74
N ALA A 226 9.36 -8.52 -3.95
CA ALA A 226 9.34 -8.63 -2.49
C ALA A 226 9.54 -7.28 -1.78
N LYS A 227 8.57 -6.37 -1.96
CA LYS A 227 8.58 -5.05 -1.30
C LYS A 227 8.09 -5.14 0.14
N THR A 228 8.82 -4.50 1.06
CA THR A 228 8.38 -4.20 2.42
C THR A 228 8.64 -2.73 2.80
N ASP A 229 7.76 -2.14 3.61
CA ASP A 229 7.96 -0.86 4.31
C ASP A 229 7.51 -0.99 5.77
N ALA A 230 8.24 -0.35 6.68
CA ALA A 230 7.79 -0.10 8.04
C ALA A 230 8.18 1.32 8.47
N SER A 231 7.33 1.97 9.26
CA SER A 231 7.64 3.25 9.89
C SER A 231 7.00 3.37 11.27
N ILE A 232 7.73 4.02 12.17
CA ILE A 232 7.29 4.46 13.49
C ILE A 232 7.62 5.96 13.64
N ALA A 233 6.78 6.72 14.33
CA ALA A 233 7.06 8.12 14.67
C ALA A 233 6.36 8.52 15.98
N ASP A 234 6.76 9.62 16.61
CA ASP A 234 6.07 10.25 17.73
C ASP A 234 4.97 11.24 17.24
N GLY A 235 4.58 12.19 18.10
CA GLY A 235 3.77 13.34 17.72
C GLY A 235 2.27 13.09 17.56
N ILE A 236 1.76 11.89 17.86
CA ILE A 236 0.30 11.69 17.97
C ILE A 236 -0.20 12.31 19.27
N VAL A 237 -0.95 13.40 19.16
CA VAL A 237 -1.61 14.06 20.30
C VAL A 237 -3.05 13.56 20.45
N THR A 238 -3.85 13.62 19.38
CA THR A 238 -5.26 13.17 19.36
C THR A 238 -5.73 12.64 18.01
N GLY A 239 -5.28 13.21 16.90
CA GLY A 239 -5.73 12.84 15.55
C GLY A 239 -4.76 11.91 14.85
N ILE A 240 -5.21 10.71 14.47
CA ILE A 240 -4.45 9.86 13.55
C ILE A 240 -4.85 10.21 12.13
N PHE A 241 -4.00 10.98 11.47
CA PHE A 241 -4.16 11.35 10.07
C PHE A 241 -3.92 10.14 9.16
N GLY A 242 -4.58 10.13 8.00
CA GLY A 242 -4.35 9.13 6.97
C GLY A 242 -5.05 9.55 5.68
N GLY A 243 -4.29 9.67 4.62
CA GLY A 243 -4.76 10.33 3.41
C GLY A 243 -3.72 10.32 2.31
N TYR A 244 -4.09 10.87 1.17
CA TYR A 244 -3.18 11.22 0.11
C TYR A 244 -3.82 12.23 -0.85
N SER A 245 -2.96 12.93 -1.57
CA SER A 245 -3.25 13.67 -2.80
C SER A 245 -2.52 13.00 -3.98
N ALA A 246 -3.14 13.04 -5.15
CA ALA A 246 -2.62 12.53 -6.40
C ALA A 246 -3.24 13.31 -7.57
N ALA A 247 -2.41 13.96 -8.39
CA ALA A 247 -2.90 14.81 -9.47
C ALA A 247 -3.47 14.00 -10.62
N LEU A 248 -2.89 12.84 -10.88
CA LEU A 248 -3.22 11.93 -11.97
C LEU A 248 -3.24 10.49 -11.47
N GLN A 249 -4.20 9.70 -11.92
CA GLN A 249 -4.16 8.23 -11.89
C GLN A 249 -4.89 7.73 -13.14
N ALA A 250 -4.21 6.99 -14.02
CA ALA A 250 -4.78 6.49 -15.27
C ALA A 250 -4.83 4.95 -15.30
N THR A 251 -5.90 4.39 -15.85
CA THR A 251 -6.13 2.94 -15.96
C THR A 251 -6.65 2.62 -17.35
N GLY A 252 -6.12 1.58 -18.00
CA GLY A 252 -6.65 1.10 -19.29
C GLY A 252 -6.21 1.87 -20.54
N LEU A 253 -5.30 2.85 -20.42
CA LEU A 253 -4.66 3.46 -21.60
C LEU A 253 -3.98 2.38 -22.45
N GLN A 254 -3.97 2.59 -23.77
CA GLN A 254 -3.72 1.56 -24.78
C GLN A 254 -2.57 0.64 -24.40
N GLY A 255 -2.86 -0.66 -24.30
CA GLY A 255 -1.90 -1.69 -23.89
C GLY A 255 -1.89 -2.06 -22.40
N ASN A 256 -2.93 -1.69 -21.63
CA ASN A 256 -3.03 -1.91 -20.17
C ASN A 256 -2.01 -1.10 -19.34
N VAL A 257 -1.62 0.08 -19.83
CA VAL A 257 -0.78 1.01 -19.06
C VAL A 257 -1.59 1.55 -17.87
N THR A 258 -1.32 1.02 -16.68
CA THR A 258 -1.84 1.57 -15.42
C THR A 258 -0.83 2.58 -14.88
N ASN A 259 -1.00 3.87 -15.20
CA ASN A 259 -0.19 4.89 -14.54
C ASN A 259 -0.65 5.05 -13.09
N GLY A 260 0.27 4.78 -12.17
CA GLY A 260 0.05 4.96 -10.75
C GLY A 260 -0.19 6.43 -10.39
N ARG A 261 -0.68 6.65 -9.17
CA ARG A 261 -0.90 7.98 -8.60
C ARG A 261 0.33 8.88 -8.72
N THR A 262 0.24 9.94 -9.51
CA THR A 262 1.38 10.78 -9.88
C THR A 262 1.05 12.27 -9.75
N PRO A 263 1.91 13.07 -9.08
CA PRO A 263 2.76 12.61 -7.98
C PRO A 263 1.89 12.01 -6.86
N TYR A 264 2.36 10.98 -6.16
CA TYR A 264 1.72 10.52 -4.92
C TYR A 264 2.27 11.31 -3.73
N SER A 265 1.39 11.91 -2.93
CA SER A 265 1.73 12.60 -1.68
C SER A 265 0.83 12.10 -0.55
N PRO A 266 1.32 11.27 0.38
CA PRO A 266 0.56 10.86 1.56
C PRO A 266 0.83 11.81 2.75
N ILE A 267 -0.22 12.22 3.48
CA ILE A 267 -0.08 12.87 4.78
C ILE A 267 0.55 11.92 5.84
N PRO A 268 1.53 12.38 6.65
CA PRO A 268 2.06 11.61 7.77
C PRO A 268 0.99 11.36 8.85
N CYS A 269 1.16 10.32 9.65
CA CYS A 269 0.16 9.88 10.63
C CYS A 269 -0.10 10.91 11.75
N GLN A 270 0.93 11.68 12.12
CA GLN A 270 0.87 12.79 13.07
C GLN A 270 0.41 14.12 12.44
N GLY A 271 0.22 14.16 11.12
CA GLY A 271 0.00 15.40 10.37
C GLY A 271 1.32 16.07 9.97
N THR A 272 1.34 17.40 9.98
CA THR A 272 2.48 18.21 9.52
C THR A 272 2.71 19.45 10.39
N ASP A 273 2.19 19.44 11.63
CA ASP A 273 2.25 20.56 12.60
C ASP A 273 1.68 21.88 12.07
N GLY A 274 0.73 21.79 11.14
CA GLY A 274 0.17 22.94 10.42
C GLY A 274 1.02 23.46 9.25
N LYS A 275 2.25 22.96 9.05
CA LYS A 275 3.08 23.31 7.90
C LYS A 275 2.49 22.70 6.63
N VAL A 276 2.31 23.50 5.58
CA VAL A 276 1.87 23.00 4.28
C VAL A 276 3.06 22.31 3.61
N ARG A 277 2.92 21.03 3.29
CA ARG A 277 3.89 20.30 2.45
C ARG A 277 3.41 20.32 1.01
N VAL A 278 4.32 20.63 0.08
CA VAL A 278 4.05 20.72 -1.36
C VAL A 278 4.88 19.67 -2.09
N ARG A 279 4.30 19.04 -3.12
CA ARG A 279 5.03 18.20 -4.09
C ARG A 279 4.50 18.49 -5.47
N ALA A 280 5.38 18.95 -6.37
CA ALA A 280 5.03 19.31 -7.74
C ALA A 280 5.87 18.55 -8.76
N LEU A 281 5.38 18.46 -9.99
CA LEU A 281 6.12 18.06 -11.20
C LEU A 281 5.80 19.05 -12.32
N ALA A 282 6.76 19.37 -13.18
CA ALA A 282 6.60 20.34 -14.26
C ALA A 282 5.64 19.85 -15.37
N SER A 283 5.65 18.55 -15.65
CA SER A 283 4.72 17.85 -16.54
C SER A 283 4.68 16.37 -16.17
N VAL A 284 3.69 15.65 -16.71
CA VAL A 284 3.63 14.19 -16.73
C VAL A 284 3.18 13.74 -18.12
N ASP A 285 4.08 13.14 -18.87
CA ASP A 285 3.78 12.49 -20.14
C ASP A 285 3.16 11.10 -19.87
N LEU A 286 2.09 10.78 -20.59
CA LEU A 286 1.39 9.49 -20.54
C LEU A 286 1.71 8.57 -21.73
N GLY A 287 2.73 8.89 -22.54
CA GLY A 287 3.16 8.11 -23.69
C GLY A 287 2.67 8.70 -25.01
N GLY A 288 2.78 10.02 -25.19
CA GLY A 288 2.50 10.71 -26.45
C GLY A 288 1.03 10.87 -26.84
N GLN A 289 0.09 10.17 -26.19
CA GLN A 289 -1.36 10.32 -26.43
C GLN A 289 -2.04 11.35 -25.50
N ALA A 290 -1.39 11.69 -24.39
CA ALA A 290 -1.93 12.60 -23.38
C ALA A 290 -0.80 13.35 -22.65
N VAL A 291 -0.83 14.67 -22.71
CA VAL A 291 0.15 15.53 -22.03
C VAL A 291 -0.52 16.19 -20.84
N VAL A 292 -0.04 15.86 -19.64
CA VAL A 292 -0.47 16.53 -18.41
C VAL A 292 0.54 17.62 -18.08
N GLY A 293 0.07 18.86 -17.98
CA GLY A 293 0.88 20.02 -17.60
C GLY A 293 1.33 19.98 -16.13
N ALA A 294 1.73 21.13 -15.59
CA ALA A 294 2.22 21.21 -14.23
C ALA A 294 1.22 20.66 -13.20
N VAL A 295 1.67 19.75 -12.36
CA VAL A 295 0.86 19.08 -11.33
C VAL A 295 1.41 19.39 -9.94
N GLU A 296 0.51 19.65 -8.99
CA GLU A 296 0.87 20.05 -7.63
C GLU A 296 -0.06 19.41 -6.59
N ASN A 297 0.54 18.76 -5.60
CA ASN A 297 -0.13 18.33 -4.38
C ASN A 297 0.22 19.25 -3.21
N ARG A 298 -0.78 19.61 -2.39
CA ARG A 298 -0.59 20.31 -1.11
C ARG A 298 -1.31 19.55 0.01
N GLN A 299 -0.61 19.32 1.11
CA GLN A 299 -1.17 18.63 2.28
C GLN A 299 -0.81 19.36 3.58
N MET A 300 -1.74 19.34 4.54
CA MET A 300 -1.52 19.89 5.88
C MET A 300 -2.33 19.10 6.91
N GLY A 301 -1.72 18.80 8.06
CA GLY A 301 -2.41 18.33 9.25
C GLY A 301 -1.93 19.07 10.48
N LYS A 302 -2.85 19.49 11.35
CA LYS A 302 -2.58 20.10 12.65
C LYS A 302 -3.48 19.48 13.71
N GLN A 303 -2.91 19.15 14.87
CA GLN A 303 -3.64 18.61 16.00
C GLN A 303 -3.24 19.28 17.32
N ASN A 304 -4.13 19.19 18.30
CA ASN A 304 -3.92 19.52 19.71
C ASN A 304 -4.83 18.62 20.57
N ALA A 305 -4.87 18.86 21.88
CA ALA A 305 -5.61 18.04 22.84
C ALA A 305 -7.14 17.94 22.62
N SER A 306 -7.76 18.81 21.84
CA SER A 306 -9.23 18.84 21.64
C SER A 306 -9.68 18.89 20.18
N ARG A 307 -8.74 19.02 19.23
CA ARG A 307 -9.03 19.20 17.81
C ARG A 307 -7.93 18.63 16.93
N ALA A 308 -8.32 17.93 15.88
CA ALA A 308 -7.43 17.52 14.80
C ALA A 308 -8.04 17.92 13.46
N THR A 309 -7.29 18.67 12.65
CA THR A 309 -7.79 19.25 11.39
C THR A 309 -6.74 19.17 10.30
N GLY A 310 -7.16 19.06 9.05
CA GLY A 310 -6.23 19.06 7.93
C GLY A 310 -6.92 19.18 6.58
N PHE A 311 -6.09 19.26 5.54
CA PHE A 311 -6.53 19.15 4.16
C PHE A 311 -5.56 18.30 3.32
N GLU A 312 -6.11 17.71 2.28
CA GLU A 312 -5.39 17.14 1.14
C GLU A 312 -5.91 17.87 -0.10
N GLN A 313 -5.01 18.32 -0.96
CA GLN A 313 -5.32 19.04 -2.18
C GLN A 313 -4.43 18.54 -3.31
N SER A 314 -5.01 18.44 -4.50
CA SER A 314 -4.28 18.23 -5.73
C SER A 314 -4.77 19.18 -6.81
N ARG A 315 -3.85 19.67 -7.65
CA ARG A 315 -4.08 20.57 -8.79
C ARG A 315 -3.37 20.00 -10.02
N VAL A 316 -4.04 20.09 -11.16
CA VAL A 316 -3.49 19.87 -12.49
C VAL A 316 -3.66 21.19 -13.25
N ALA A 317 -2.59 21.70 -13.86
CA ALA A 317 -2.65 22.94 -14.63
C ALA A 317 -3.48 22.77 -15.90
N SER A 318 -3.16 21.74 -16.69
CA SER A 318 -3.86 21.33 -17.89
C SER A 318 -3.71 19.82 -18.12
N ILE A 319 -4.66 19.24 -18.85
CA ILE A 319 -4.48 17.99 -19.59
C ILE A 319 -4.89 18.24 -21.03
N ASP A 320 -4.10 17.74 -21.97
CA ASP A 320 -4.39 17.69 -23.40
C ASP A 320 -4.50 16.21 -23.81
N LEU A 321 -5.55 15.87 -24.56
CA LEU A 321 -5.84 14.54 -25.08
C LEU A 321 -6.04 14.63 -26.60
N GLY A 322 -5.29 13.83 -27.35
CA GLY A 322 -5.44 13.70 -28.80
C GLY A 322 -5.12 14.97 -29.59
N ASP A 323 -4.02 15.64 -29.25
CA ASP A 323 -3.50 16.84 -29.94
C ASP A 323 -4.54 17.98 -30.04
N GLY A 324 -5.15 18.35 -28.91
CA GLY A 324 -6.13 19.43 -28.81
C GLY A 324 -7.59 19.02 -29.04
N GLN A 325 -7.88 17.74 -29.27
CA GLN A 325 -9.27 17.23 -29.33
C GLN A 325 -10.02 17.48 -28.02
N LEU A 326 -9.35 17.32 -26.87
CA LEU A 326 -9.89 17.69 -25.57
C LEU A 326 -8.80 18.28 -24.66
N VAL A 327 -8.94 19.57 -24.35
CA VAL A 327 -8.10 20.29 -23.39
C VAL A 327 -8.93 20.65 -22.16
N VAL A 328 -8.43 20.36 -20.97
CA VAL A 328 -9.09 20.75 -19.70
C VAL A 328 -8.09 21.39 -18.75
N GLU A 329 -8.39 22.60 -18.27
CA GLU A 329 -7.46 23.39 -17.45
C GLU A 329 -7.98 23.66 -16.04
N GLY A 330 -7.06 24.06 -15.15
CA GLY A 330 -7.38 24.59 -13.83
C GLY A 330 -7.98 23.59 -12.83
N ILE A 331 -7.90 22.28 -13.13
CA ILE A 331 -8.48 21.20 -12.32
C ILE A 331 -7.87 21.20 -10.93
N LYS A 332 -8.70 21.20 -9.90
CA LYS A 332 -8.27 21.11 -8.50
C LYS A 332 -9.31 20.36 -7.68
N GLY A 333 -8.87 19.37 -6.93
CA GLY A 333 -9.67 18.70 -5.91
C GLY A 333 -9.04 18.87 -4.54
N ARG A 334 -9.87 19.25 -3.56
CA ARG A 334 -9.47 19.47 -2.17
C ARG A 334 -10.47 18.84 -1.24
N VAL A 335 -9.97 18.20 -0.19
CA VAL A 335 -10.76 17.69 0.92
C VAL A 335 -10.24 18.26 2.23
N GLU A 336 -11.17 18.62 3.11
CA GLU A 336 -10.86 19.12 4.45
C GLU A 336 -11.60 18.25 5.46
N VAL A 337 -10.92 17.89 6.54
CA VAL A 337 -11.48 17.08 7.63
C VAL A 337 -11.10 17.71 8.95
N THR A 338 -12.08 17.84 9.84
CA THR A 338 -11.88 18.30 11.22
C THR A 338 -12.58 17.35 12.17
N ARG A 339 -11.85 16.84 13.18
CA ARG A 339 -12.43 16.30 14.41
C ARG A 339 -12.32 17.31 15.55
N SER A 340 -13.34 17.33 16.41
CA SER A 340 -13.45 18.24 17.55
C SER A 340 -14.39 17.68 18.63
N GLY A 341 -14.42 18.34 19.78
CA GLY A 341 -15.27 17.99 20.92
C GLY A 341 -14.75 16.77 21.69
N ASP A 342 -15.46 16.41 22.75
CA ASP A 342 -15.05 15.40 23.72
C ASP A 342 -14.66 14.07 23.04
N ASN A 343 -13.49 13.55 23.40
CA ASN A 343 -12.91 12.33 22.81
C ASN A 343 -12.85 12.35 21.27
N LEU A 344 -12.67 13.54 20.68
CA LEU A 344 -12.80 13.80 19.24
C LEU A 344 -14.11 13.23 18.66
N GLY A 345 -15.21 13.49 19.38
CA GLY A 345 -16.56 13.02 19.10
C GLY A 345 -17.02 13.38 17.69
N GLN A 346 -16.98 14.67 17.38
CA GLN A 346 -17.53 15.31 16.19
C GLN A 346 -16.60 15.14 14.98
N LEU A 347 -17.16 15.08 13.76
CA LEU A 347 -16.39 14.91 12.52
C LEU A 347 -17.01 15.72 11.36
N LYS A 348 -16.45 16.90 11.11
CA LYS A 348 -16.79 17.76 9.96
C LYS A 348 -15.92 17.36 8.76
N ARG A 349 -16.54 17.40 7.57
CA ARG A 349 -15.92 17.03 6.29
C ARG A 349 -16.36 18.05 5.24
N LYS A 350 -15.43 18.50 4.39
CA LYS A 350 -15.70 19.34 3.23
C LYS A 350 -14.95 18.76 2.03
N ALA A 351 -15.56 18.83 0.85
CA ALA A 351 -14.91 18.57 -0.41
C ALA A 351 -15.14 19.77 -1.32
N ILE A 352 -14.16 20.10 -2.14
CA ILE A 352 -14.16 21.25 -3.06
C ILE A 352 -13.46 20.78 -4.32
N GLY A 353 -14.20 20.63 -5.42
CA GLY A 353 -13.65 20.46 -6.75
C GLY A 353 -13.88 21.72 -7.56
N THR A 354 -12.92 22.05 -8.43
CA THR A 354 -13.01 23.17 -9.38
C THR A 354 -12.33 22.76 -10.67
N ILE A 355 -12.89 23.17 -11.80
CA ILE A 355 -12.35 23.03 -13.15
C ILE A 355 -12.38 24.45 -13.75
N GLY A 356 -11.35 24.85 -14.49
CA GLY A 356 -11.21 26.21 -15.00
C GLY A 356 -11.91 26.40 -16.35
N SER A 357 -11.47 25.64 -17.35
CA SER A 357 -11.95 25.66 -18.73
C SER A 357 -12.00 24.23 -19.27
N ILE A 358 -12.89 23.99 -20.23
CA ILE A 358 -12.87 22.80 -21.10
C ILE A 358 -12.97 23.31 -22.53
N THR A 359 -12.12 22.78 -23.40
CA THR A 359 -12.16 23.01 -24.84
C THR A 359 -12.20 21.65 -25.54
N ALA A 360 -13.21 21.42 -26.38
CA ALA A 360 -13.32 20.22 -27.20
C ALA A 360 -13.30 20.62 -28.67
N ASN A 361 -12.40 20.04 -29.47
CA ASN A 361 -12.22 20.37 -30.89
C ASN A 361 -12.11 21.89 -31.16
N GLY A 362 -11.40 22.62 -30.29
CA GLY A 362 -11.24 24.08 -30.36
C GLY A 362 -12.45 24.91 -29.88
N GLN A 363 -13.56 24.29 -29.48
CA GLN A 363 -14.75 24.98 -28.96
C GLN A 363 -14.82 24.90 -27.43
N ALA A 364 -15.12 26.02 -26.77
CA ALA A 364 -15.30 26.05 -25.33
C ALA A 364 -16.58 25.31 -24.93
N MET A 365 -16.49 24.46 -23.90
CA MET A 365 -17.59 23.64 -23.39
C MET A 365 -17.87 23.99 -21.93
N GLU A 366 -19.15 24.00 -21.55
CA GLU A 366 -19.58 24.07 -20.16
C GLU A 366 -20.13 22.72 -19.69
N PHE A 367 -20.02 22.46 -18.38
CA PHE A 367 -20.67 21.30 -17.78
C PHE A 367 -22.17 21.56 -17.60
N PRO A 368 -23.05 20.65 -18.05
CA PRO A 368 -24.47 20.70 -17.72
C PRO A 368 -24.71 20.47 -16.21
N ASP A 369 -25.92 20.77 -15.75
CA ASP A 369 -26.36 20.59 -14.35
C ASP A 369 -26.29 19.12 -13.86
N THR A 370 -26.14 18.16 -14.77
CA THR A 370 -25.95 16.74 -14.44
C THR A 370 -24.53 16.41 -13.94
N ASP A 371 -23.61 17.37 -13.96
CA ASP A 371 -22.17 17.20 -13.67
C ASP A 371 -21.43 16.21 -14.61
N VAL A 372 -22.08 15.78 -15.69
CA VAL A 372 -21.54 14.85 -16.71
C VAL A 372 -21.60 15.49 -18.09
N LEU A 373 -20.45 15.66 -18.73
CA LEU A 373 -20.31 16.13 -20.12
C LEU A 373 -19.82 14.97 -21.00
N GLU A 374 -20.54 14.66 -22.06
CA GLU A 374 -20.14 13.63 -23.03
C GLU A 374 -19.80 14.27 -24.38
N ILE A 375 -18.65 13.91 -24.93
CA ILE A 375 -18.15 14.33 -26.24
C ILE A 375 -18.09 13.06 -27.10
N PRO A 376 -19.06 12.86 -28.03
CA PRO A 376 -19.17 11.63 -28.81
C PRO A 376 -17.86 11.27 -29.53
N GLY A 377 -17.43 10.01 -29.39
CA GLY A 377 -16.19 9.49 -29.99
C GLY A 377 -14.89 9.93 -29.31
N VAL A 378 -14.94 10.85 -28.34
CA VAL A 378 -13.74 11.36 -27.63
C VAL A 378 -13.75 10.88 -26.18
N ALA A 379 -14.63 11.43 -25.33
CA ALA A 379 -14.61 11.17 -23.90
C ALA A 379 -15.92 11.51 -23.18
N ARG A 380 -16.16 10.85 -22.05
CA ARG A 380 -17.13 11.21 -21.02
C ARG A 380 -16.40 11.79 -19.80
N LEU A 381 -16.79 12.98 -19.38
CA LEU A 381 -16.21 13.74 -18.28
C LEU A 381 -17.20 13.81 -17.12
N GLU A 382 -16.79 13.43 -15.92
CA GLU A 382 -17.58 13.55 -14.69
C GLU A 382 -16.86 14.42 -13.66
N ARG A 383 -17.48 15.51 -13.19
CA ARG A 383 -16.89 16.39 -12.18
C ARG A 383 -17.31 16.05 -10.76
N ASN A 384 -16.52 16.48 -9.78
CA ASN A 384 -16.89 16.50 -8.36
C ASN A 384 -17.30 15.15 -7.74
N LEU A 385 -16.67 14.04 -8.13
CA LEU A 385 -16.96 12.70 -7.60
C LEU A 385 -16.55 12.56 -6.11
N VAL A 386 -17.45 12.94 -5.20
CA VAL A 386 -17.24 12.94 -3.75
C VAL A 386 -17.73 11.65 -3.10
N LYS A 387 -16.85 10.96 -2.36
CA LYS A 387 -17.19 9.75 -1.60
C LYS A 387 -16.86 9.90 -0.11
N LYS A 388 -17.86 9.74 0.75
CA LYS A 388 -17.66 9.59 2.20
C LYS A 388 -16.86 8.29 2.47
N VAL A 389 -15.88 8.36 3.35
CA VAL A 389 -15.09 7.19 3.78
C VAL A 389 -15.04 7.10 5.30
N HIS A 390 -14.68 5.93 5.85
CA HIS A 390 -14.54 5.78 7.29
C HIS A 390 -13.58 6.84 7.85
N ALA A 391 -14.06 7.60 8.83
CA ALA A 391 -13.35 8.71 9.47
C ALA A 391 -12.86 9.85 8.53
N GLY A 392 -13.44 10.01 7.32
CA GLY A 392 -12.98 11.02 6.36
C GLY A 392 -13.83 11.20 5.10
N ILE A 393 -13.23 11.75 4.05
CA ILE A 393 -13.84 12.01 2.74
C ILE A 393 -12.79 11.91 1.60
N ARG A 394 -13.26 11.61 0.38
CA ARG A 394 -12.49 11.57 -0.87
C ARG A 394 -13.19 12.41 -1.93
N ILE A 395 -12.42 13.05 -2.81
CA ILE A 395 -12.86 13.63 -4.08
C ILE A 395 -11.96 13.14 -5.22
N THR A 396 -12.54 12.89 -6.39
CA THR A 396 -11.88 13.05 -7.69
C THR A 396 -12.48 14.31 -8.31
N ALA A 397 -11.66 15.27 -8.75
CA ALA A 397 -12.16 16.56 -9.23
C ALA A 397 -12.78 16.45 -10.62
N LEU A 398 -12.15 15.64 -11.46
CA LEU A 398 -12.59 15.28 -12.81
C LEU A 398 -12.18 13.82 -13.06
N GLU A 399 -13.11 13.01 -13.53
CA GLU A 399 -12.85 11.67 -14.08
C GLU A 399 -13.13 11.72 -15.58
N ILE A 400 -12.18 11.31 -16.41
CA ILE A 400 -12.33 11.25 -17.88
C ILE A 400 -12.32 9.78 -18.29
N THR A 401 -13.38 9.32 -18.93
CA THR A 401 -13.48 7.99 -19.56
C THR A 401 -13.36 8.17 -21.07
N LEU A 402 -12.36 7.55 -21.71
CA LEU A 402 -12.18 7.63 -23.17
C LEU A 402 -13.23 6.79 -23.90
N LEU A 403 -13.80 7.35 -24.97
CA LEU A 403 -14.82 6.73 -25.81
C LEU A 403 -14.26 6.25 -27.16
N ASP A 404 -12.93 6.16 -27.27
CA ASP A 404 -12.15 5.66 -28.41
C ASP A 404 -12.18 4.12 -28.56
N GLY A 405 -12.98 3.43 -27.74
CA GLY A 405 -13.02 1.97 -27.64
C GLY A 405 -12.03 1.37 -26.62
N SER A 406 -11.11 2.16 -26.03
CA SER A 406 -10.22 1.66 -24.96
C SER A 406 -10.94 1.50 -23.62
N GLY A 407 -11.95 2.34 -23.34
CA GLY A 407 -12.57 2.44 -22.02
C GLY A 407 -11.61 2.93 -20.93
N ALA A 408 -10.49 3.57 -21.30
CA ALA A 408 -9.51 4.06 -20.34
C ALA A 408 -10.09 5.14 -19.42
N VAL A 409 -9.74 5.09 -18.13
CA VAL A 409 -10.22 6.04 -17.11
C VAL A 409 -9.05 6.83 -16.51
N ILE A 410 -9.17 8.16 -16.52
CA ILE A 410 -8.20 9.12 -16.02
C ILE A 410 -8.82 9.90 -14.85
N ASP A 411 -8.44 9.54 -13.62
CA ASP A 411 -8.74 10.29 -12.38
C ASP A 411 -7.83 11.53 -12.30
N LEU A 412 -8.40 12.74 -12.22
CA LEU A 412 -7.67 14.00 -12.09
C LEU A 412 -8.03 14.77 -10.81
N GLY A 413 -7.03 15.43 -10.23
CA GLY A 413 -7.17 16.24 -9.01
C GLY A 413 -7.66 15.45 -7.80
N ARG A 414 -7.16 14.22 -7.61
CA ARG A 414 -7.66 13.30 -6.57
C ARG A 414 -7.12 13.66 -5.19
N ALA A 415 -8.01 13.73 -4.20
CA ALA A 415 -7.63 13.97 -2.80
C ALA A 415 -8.48 13.14 -1.83
N GLN A 416 -7.85 12.55 -0.82
CA GLN A 416 -8.52 11.81 0.25
C GLN A 416 -7.88 12.12 1.60
N LEU A 417 -8.70 12.52 2.57
CA LEU A 417 -8.25 12.71 3.96
C LEU A 417 -9.17 11.97 4.92
N ARG A 418 -8.56 11.37 5.94
CA ARG A 418 -9.21 10.73 7.10
C ARG A 418 -8.46 11.16 8.35
N ILE A 419 -9.21 11.38 9.43
CA ILE A 419 -8.67 11.62 10.77
C ILE A 419 -9.40 10.66 11.69
N LYS A 420 -8.70 9.65 12.22
CA LYS A 420 -9.27 8.70 13.19
C LYS A 420 -9.12 9.25 14.61
N ARG A 421 -9.94 8.75 15.53
CA ARG A 421 -9.68 8.87 16.97
C ARG A 421 -8.40 8.07 17.32
N PRO A 422 -7.66 8.44 18.39
CA PRO A 422 -6.59 7.60 18.87
C PRO A 422 -7.20 6.38 19.57
N GLY A 423 -6.40 5.32 19.74
CA GLY A 423 -6.77 4.20 20.62
C GLY A 423 -6.46 4.43 22.09
N LEU A 424 -5.96 5.61 22.47
CA LEU A 424 -5.58 5.99 23.84
C LEU A 424 -6.83 6.25 24.70
#